data_AF-A0A0F8WUH8-F1
#
_entry.id   AF-A0A0F8WUH8-F1
#
_cell.length_a   1.000
_cell.length_b   1.000
_cell.length_c   1.000
_cell.angle_alpha   90.00
_cell.angle_beta   90.00
_cell.angle_gamma   90.00
#
_symmetry.space_group_name_H-M   'P 1'
#
loop_
_entity.id
_entity.type
_entity.pdbx_description
1 polymer ?
#
loop_
_entity_poly.entity_id
_entity_poly.type
_entity_poly.pdbx_seq_one_letter_code
_entity_poly.pdbx_strand_id
1 'polypeptide(L)'
;GDSEIKNIELVKMILNNFETTRYGKGLPLGNYTSQFFANVYLNHLDHFVKHKLKAKYYIRYVDDFVILDKNKNTLLGYMDKIEKYLKFLKLELHPDKSEIHALRNGITFLGYRIFYHYRLLRKRNIRHFKRRLGEKLELYRCRLISKEKLYNFLQGWNGYSNFANTYNLNKNIEKIVDRNV
;
A
#
# COMPACT_ATOMS: atom_id res chain seq x y z
N GLY A 1 17.93 16.35 29.84
CA GLY A 1 18.06 17.82 29.99
C GLY A 1 17.93 18.48 28.64
N ASP A 2 19.03 18.90 28.03
CA ASP A 2 18.99 19.73 26.79
C ASP A 2 18.76 18.95 25.48
N SER A 3 19.13 17.67 25.42
CA SER A 3 18.91 16.84 24.23
C SER A 3 17.42 16.50 24.02
N GLU A 4 16.66 16.23 25.08
CA GLU A 4 15.22 15.95 24.99
C GLU A 4 14.42 17.19 24.58
N ILE A 5 14.80 18.36 25.07
CA ILE A 5 14.15 19.64 24.72
C ILE A 5 14.37 19.95 23.23
N LYS A 6 15.60 19.78 22.72
CA LYS A 6 15.90 19.91 21.29
C LYS A 6 15.14 18.91 20.41
N ASN A 7 14.96 17.67 20.89
CA ASN A 7 14.20 16.66 20.16
C ASN A 7 12.70 17.02 20.06
N ILE A 8 12.12 17.53 21.14
CA ILE A 8 10.72 17.99 21.15
C ILE A 8 10.53 19.20 20.24
N GLU A 9 11.47 20.16 20.25
CA GLU A 9 11.43 21.29 19.32
C GLU A 9 11.55 20.86 17.86
N LEU A 10 12.44 19.93 17.56
CA LEU A 10 12.59 19.39 16.19
C LEU A 10 11.30 18.69 15.72
N VAL A 11 10.66 17.90 16.58
CA VAL A 11 9.36 17.27 16.27
C VAL A 11 8.29 18.34 16.03
N LYS A 12 8.22 19.38 16.87
CA LYS A 12 7.27 20.50 16.67
C LYS A 12 7.55 21.24 15.36
N MET A 13 8.81 21.46 15.02
CA MET A 13 9.21 22.11 13.76
C MET A 13 8.80 21.28 12.54
N ILE A 14 8.98 19.96 12.61
CA ILE A 14 8.56 19.03 11.55
C ILE A 14 7.03 18.97 11.44
N LEU A 15 6.30 19.01 12.56
CA LEU A 15 4.83 18.98 12.53
C LEU A 15 4.22 20.30 12.04
N ASN A 16 4.88 21.44 12.28
CA ASN A 16 4.37 22.77 11.94
C ASN A 16 4.74 23.25 10.53
N ASN A 17 5.68 22.62 9.83
CA ASN A 17 6.18 23.10 8.53
C ASN A 17 5.29 22.70 7.33
N PHE A 18 4.00 22.40 7.55
CA PHE A 18 3.16 21.87 6.49
C PHE A 18 1.71 22.35 6.59
N GLU A 19 1.17 22.77 5.45
CA GLU A 19 -0.24 23.09 5.31
C GLU A 19 -1.06 21.80 5.36
N THR A 20 -1.80 21.61 6.44
CA THR A 20 -2.80 20.56 6.54
C THR A 20 -4.13 21.10 6.03
N THR A 21 -4.86 20.31 5.23
CA THR A 21 -6.21 20.67 4.76
C THR A 21 -7.23 20.84 5.90
N ARG A 22 -6.88 20.42 7.13
CA ARG A 22 -7.67 20.63 8.36
C ARG A 22 -6.73 20.98 9.51
N TYR A 23 -6.99 22.12 10.15
CA TYR A 23 -6.25 22.55 11.34
C TYR A 23 -6.24 21.46 12.42
N GLY A 24 -5.05 21.05 12.85
CA GLY A 24 -4.85 20.06 13.91
C GLY A 24 -5.10 18.59 13.53
N LYS A 25 -5.28 18.25 12.24
CA LYS A 25 -5.39 16.85 11.78
C LYS A 25 -4.54 16.58 10.55
N GLY A 26 -3.72 15.53 10.62
CA GLY A 26 -2.94 15.00 9.51
C GLY A 26 -1.44 15.03 9.77
N LEU A 27 -0.73 14.18 9.07
CA LEU A 27 0.72 14.24 8.93
C LEU A 27 1.06 14.61 7.49
N PRO A 28 2.15 15.35 7.25
CA PRO A 28 2.54 15.72 5.91
C PRO A 28 2.85 14.50 5.05
N LEU A 29 2.16 14.35 3.93
CA LEU A 29 2.36 13.25 3.00
C LEU A 29 3.65 13.49 2.20
N GLY A 30 4.70 12.71 2.46
CA GLY A 30 5.94 12.74 1.68
C GLY A 30 7.22 12.90 2.49
N ASN A 31 7.15 13.14 3.80
CA ASN A 31 8.33 13.15 4.68
C ASN A 31 8.52 11.76 5.33
N TYR A 32 9.76 11.25 5.36
CA TYR A 32 10.11 9.98 6.02
C TYR A 32 9.65 9.94 7.49
N THR A 33 9.70 11.08 8.17
CA THR A 33 9.27 11.20 9.57
C THR A 33 7.76 10.98 9.73
N SER A 34 6.94 11.41 8.79
CA SER A 34 5.49 11.16 8.82
C SER A 34 5.13 9.69 8.66
N GLN A 35 5.87 8.97 7.81
CA GLN A 35 5.71 7.52 7.68
C GLN A 35 6.12 6.80 8.98
N PHE A 36 7.21 7.25 9.61
CA PHE A 36 7.64 6.73 10.91
C PHE A 36 6.60 7.00 11.99
N PHE A 37 6.11 8.23 12.11
CA PHE A 37 5.10 8.59 13.11
C PHE A 37 3.79 7.82 12.91
N ALA A 38 3.35 7.59 11.66
CA ALA A 38 2.19 6.74 11.40
C ALA A 38 2.40 5.31 11.91
N ASN A 39 3.58 4.73 11.71
CA ASN A 39 3.92 3.40 12.21
C ASN A 39 3.99 3.33 13.74
N VAL A 40 4.59 4.33 14.39
CA VAL A 40 4.62 4.42 15.85
C VAL A 40 3.22 4.57 16.42
N TYR A 41 2.40 5.41 15.80
CA TYR A 41 1.02 5.64 16.22
C TYR A 41 0.18 4.35 16.16
N LEU A 42 0.31 3.60 15.06
CA LEU A 42 -0.39 2.32 14.87
C LEU A 42 0.22 1.15 15.67
N ASN A 43 1.36 1.31 16.33
CA ASN A 43 1.91 0.26 17.20
C ASN A 43 0.95 -0.10 18.35
N HIS A 44 0.17 0.87 18.85
CA HIS A 44 -0.85 0.61 19.85
C HIS A 44 -1.93 -0.36 19.35
N LEU A 45 -2.31 -0.26 18.06
CA LEU A 45 -3.22 -1.21 17.43
C LEU A 45 -2.60 -2.60 17.37
N ASP A 46 -1.32 -2.72 17.03
CA ASP A 46 -0.63 -4.02 16.97
C ASP A 46 -0.65 -4.74 18.33
N HIS A 47 -0.34 -4.00 19.41
CA HIS A 47 -0.43 -4.52 20.77
C HIS A 47 -1.86 -4.92 21.14
N PHE A 48 -2.86 -4.13 20.77
CA PHE A 48 -4.26 -4.48 20.99
C PHE A 48 -4.64 -5.78 20.27
N VAL A 49 -4.30 -5.91 18.99
CA VAL A 49 -4.61 -7.10 18.18
C VAL A 49 -3.88 -8.34 18.72
N LYS A 50 -2.61 -8.22 19.12
CA LYS A 50 -1.83 -9.37 19.60
C LYS A 50 -2.12 -9.77 21.05
N HIS A 51 -2.28 -8.82 21.96
CA HIS A 51 -2.44 -9.14 23.38
C HIS A 51 -3.91 -9.23 23.82
N LYS A 52 -4.81 -8.43 23.24
CA LYS A 52 -6.24 -8.44 23.61
C LYS A 52 -7.05 -9.35 22.71
N LEU A 53 -6.94 -9.20 21.39
CA LEU A 53 -7.68 -10.06 20.45
C LEU A 53 -7.05 -11.44 20.29
N LYS A 54 -5.74 -11.55 20.53
CA LYS A 54 -4.92 -12.76 20.34
C LYS A 54 -5.04 -13.33 18.92
N ALA A 55 -5.17 -12.43 17.94
CA ALA A 55 -5.26 -12.83 16.53
C ALA A 55 -3.96 -13.50 16.08
N LYS A 56 -4.04 -14.80 15.79
CA LYS A 56 -2.88 -15.63 15.44
C LYS A 56 -2.18 -15.09 14.19
N TYR A 57 -2.94 -14.90 13.11
CA TYR A 57 -2.44 -14.44 11.83
C TYR A 57 -2.84 -12.98 11.61
N TYR A 58 -1.90 -12.08 11.86
CA TYR A 58 -2.05 -10.64 11.66
C TYR A 58 -0.82 -10.12 10.94
N ILE A 59 -1.05 -9.39 9.86
CA ILE A 59 -0.03 -8.79 9.00
C ILE A 59 -0.41 -7.32 8.81
N ARG A 60 0.53 -6.41 9.01
CA ARG A 60 0.34 -4.97 8.77
C ARG A 60 1.47 -4.44 7.89
N TYR A 61 1.12 -3.55 6.97
CA TYR A 61 2.02 -2.73 6.18
C TYR A 61 1.52 -1.29 6.22
N VAL A 62 2.21 -0.44 6.98
CA VAL A 62 1.79 0.95 7.24
C VAL A 62 0.36 0.98 7.79
N ASP A 63 -0.61 1.50 7.04
CA ASP A 63 -2.02 1.64 7.38
C ASP A 63 -2.86 0.41 6.96
N ASP A 64 -2.39 -0.35 5.97
CA ASP A 64 -3.08 -1.55 5.49
C ASP A 64 -2.75 -2.76 6.38
N PHE A 65 -3.75 -3.44 6.93
CA PHE A 65 -3.57 -4.68 7.69
C PHE A 65 -4.57 -5.77 7.30
N VAL A 66 -4.19 -7.03 7.55
CA VAL A 66 -4.98 -8.22 7.27
C VAL A 66 -4.94 -9.13 8.49
N ILE A 67 -6.12 -9.60 8.92
CA ILE A 67 -6.28 -10.63 9.94
C ILE A 67 -6.89 -11.87 9.28
N LEU A 68 -6.32 -13.05 9.55
CA LEU A 68 -6.86 -14.32 9.08
C LEU A 68 -7.35 -15.16 10.25
N ASP A 69 -8.56 -15.67 10.13
CA ASP A 69 -9.14 -16.64 11.06
C ASP A 69 -9.98 -17.66 10.28
N LYS A 70 -10.18 -18.85 10.87
CA LYS A 70 -11.02 -19.90 10.29
C LYS A 70 -12.51 -19.59 10.46
N ASN A 71 -12.87 -18.79 11.47
CA ASN A 71 -14.25 -18.49 11.82
C ASN A 71 -14.61 -17.03 11.48
N LYS A 72 -15.62 -16.88 10.61
CA LYS A 72 -16.15 -15.57 10.20
C LYS A 72 -16.68 -14.76 11.38
N ASN A 73 -17.30 -15.39 12.37
CA ASN A 73 -17.85 -14.70 13.54
C ASN A 73 -16.74 -14.12 14.42
N THR A 74 -15.59 -14.80 14.52
CA THR A 74 -14.41 -14.26 15.18
C THR A 74 -13.92 -13.00 14.47
N LEU A 75 -13.86 -13.01 13.13
CA LEU A 75 -13.45 -11.84 12.33
C LEU A 75 -14.43 -10.67 12.48
N LEU A 76 -15.74 -10.93 12.50
CA LEU A 76 -16.75 -9.90 12.77
C LEU A 76 -16.56 -9.29 14.17
N GLY A 77 -16.32 -10.13 15.18
CA GLY A 77 -16.02 -9.66 16.53
C GLY A 77 -14.71 -8.88 16.63
N TYR A 78 -13.69 -9.23 15.84
CA TYR A 78 -12.45 -8.46 15.75
C TYR A 78 -12.69 -7.11 15.07
N MET A 79 -13.44 -7.07 13.97
CA MET A 79 -13.75 -5.85 13.24
C MET A 79 -14.44 -4.82 14.15
N ASP A 80 -15.52 -5.21 14.86
CA ASP A 80 -16.22 -4.33 15.81
C ASP A 80 -15.30 -3.81 16.94
N LYS A 81 -14.47 -4.68 17.50
CA LYS A 81 -13.51 -4.30 18.55
C LYS A 81 -12.41 -3.36 18.04
N ILE A 82 -11.93 -3.59 16.81
CA ILE A 82 -10.90 -2.76 16.17
C ILE A 82 -11.49 -1.39 15.83
N GLU A 83 -12.70 -1.31 15.28
CA GLU A 83 -13.37 -0.03 15.01
C GLU A 83 -13.53 0.80 16.28
N LYS A 84 -13.99 0.19 17.37
CA LYS A 84 -14.07 0.85 18.68
C LYS A 84 -12.70 1.29 19.16
N TYR A 85 -11.68 0.46 19.00
CA TYR A 85 -10.31 0.79 19.41
C TYR A 85 -9.74 1.98 18.63
N LEU A 86 -9.92 1.99 17.31
CA LEU A 86 -9.45 3.05 16.44
C LEU A 86 -10.12 4.39 16.72
N LYS A 87 -11.39 4.40 17.15
CA LYS A 87 -12.06 5.63 17.60
C LYS A 87 -11.36 6.27 18.81
N PHE A 88 -10.82 5.48 19.76
CA PHE A 88 -9.99 6.02 20.85
C PHE A 88 -8.69 6.64 20.33
N LEU A 89 -8.13 6.07 19.26
CA LEU A 89 -7.00 6.63 18.51
C LEU A 89 -7.44 7.72 17.50
N LYS A 90 -8.68 8.21 17.55
CA LYS A 90 -9.20 9.23 16.62
C LYS A 90 -8.99 8.87 15.14
N LEU A 91 -8.98 7.57 14.83
CA LEU A 91 -8.88 6.98 13.49
C LEU A 91 -10.19 6.28 13.14
N GLU A 92 -10.46 6.18 11.85
CA GLU A 92 -11.63 5.51 11.30
C GLU A 92 -11.19 4.51 10.23
N LEU A 93 -11.82 3.34 10.22
CA LEU A 93 -11.64 2.40 9.13
C LEU A 93 -12.29 2.95 7.87
N HIS A 94 -11.68 2.67 6.72
CA HIS A 94 -12.27 3.05 5.44
C HIS A 94 -13.50 2.15 5.18
N PRO A 95 -14.71 2.73 4.99
CA PRO A 95 -15.95 1.97 4.93
C PRO A 95 -15.96 0.95 3.78
N ASP A 96 -15.52 1.36 2.59
CA ASP A 96 -15.55 0.48 1.40
C ASP A 96 -14.33 -0.44 1.22
N LYS A 97 -13.32 -0.34 2.10
CA LYS A 97 -12.10 -1.16 1.98
C LYS A 97 -11.96 -2.19 3.09
N SER A 98 -12.75 -2.04 4.15
CA SER A 98 -12.68 -2.90 5.33
C SER A 98 -13.71 -4.02 5.21
N GLU A 99 -13.34 -5.08 4.50
CA GLU A 99 -14.26 -6.17 4.15
C GLU A 99 -13.74 -7.53 4.62
N ILE A 100 -14.66 -8.43 4.98
CA ILE A 100 -14.35 -9.82 5.31
C ILE A 100 -14.61 -10.69 4.10
N HIS A 101 -13.56 -11.37 3.62
CA HIS A 101 -13.62 -12.25 2.47
C HIS A 101 -13.20 -13.68 2.79
N ALA A 102 -13.80 -14.63 2.07
CA ALA A 102 -13.31 -16.00 2.07
C ALA A 102 -11.95 -16.07 1.34
N LEU A 103 -10.99 -16.79 1.93
CA LEU A 103 -9.63 -16.93 1.38
C LEU A 103 -9.61 -17.47 -0.07
N ARG A 104 -10.58 -18.32 -0.43
CA ARG A 104 -10.76 -18.85 -1.80
C ARG A 104 -10.96 -17.78 -2.86
N ASN A 105 -11.49 -16.61 -2.49
CA ASN A 105 -11.67 -15.50 -3.42
C ASN A 105 -10.38 -14.72 -3.67
N GLY A 106 -9.32 -15.03 -2.91
CA GLY A 106 -8.08 -14.29 -2.87
C GLY A 106 -8.22 -12.97 -2.11
N ILE A 107 -7.11 -12.48 -1.54
CA ILE A 107 -7.05 -11.24 -0.77
C ILE A 107 -6.30 -10.21 -1.59
N THR A 108 -6.78 -8.97 -1.58
CA THR A 108 -6.06 -7.87 -2.21
C THR A 108 -5.13 -7.23 -1.19
N PHE A 109 -3.82 -7.26 -1.42
CA PHE A 109 -2.82 -6.69 -0.51
C PHE A 109 -1.59 -6.20 -1.30
N LEU A 110 -1.10 -5.00 -0.99
CA LEU A 110 0.13 -4.41 -1.56
C LEU A 110 0.22 -4.45 -3.09
N GLY A 111 -0.91 -4.19 -3.77
CA GLY A 111 -0.98 -4.16 -5.23
C GLY A 111 -1.15 -5.52 -5.91
N TYR A 112 -1.24 -6.60 -5.14
CA TYR A 112 -1.49 -7.96 -5.63
C TYR A 112 -2.86 -8.47 -5.21
N ARG A 113 -3.35 -9.47 -5.93
CA ARG A 113 -4.42 -10.36 -5.48
C ARG A 113 -3.79 -11.72 -5.18
N ILE A 114 -3.74 -12.05 -3.90
CA ILE A 114 -3.02 -13.19 -3.35
C ILE A 114 -3.99 -14.35 -3.15
N PHE A 115 -3.68 -15.50 -3.74
CA PHE A 115 -4.35 -16.78 -3.52
C PHE A 115 -3.39 -17.74 -2.82
N TYR A 116 -3.91 -18.89 -2.38
CA TYR A 116 -3.11 -19.87 -1.63
C TYR A 116 -1.89 -20.39 -2.41
N HIS A 117 -2.02 -20.64 -3.72
CA HIS A 117 -0.94 -21.18 -4.55
C HIS A 117 -0.32 -20.18 -5.54
N TYR A 118 -0.91 -19.00 -5.73
CA TYR A 118 -0.44 -18.04 -6.74
C TYR A 118 -0.85 -16.61 -6.40
N ARG A 119 -0.22 -15.65 -7.08
CA ARG A 119 -0.53 -14.23 -6.96
C ARG A 119 -0.87 -13.67 -8.34
N LEU A 120 -1.83 -12.76 -8.42
CA LEU A 120 -2.15 -12.02 -9.64
C LEU A 120 -1.89 -10.53 -9.43
N LEU A 121 -1.60 -9.79 -10.50
CA LEU A 121 -1.60 -8.34 -10.46
C LEU A 121 -3.03 -7.79 -10.41
N ARG A 122 -3.24 -6.67 -9.71
CA ARG A 122 -4.53 -5.98 -9.73
C ARG A 122 -4.80 -5.43 -11.13
N LYS A 123 -6.03 -5.63 -11.64
CA LYS A 123 -6.47 -5.10 -12.95
C LYS A 123 -6.23 -3.59 -13.08
N ARG A 124 -6.42 -2.81 -12.00
CA ARG A 124 -6.13 -1.37 -11.97
C ARG A 124 -4.67 -1.06 -12.27
N ASN A 125 -3.73 -1.82 -11.70
CA ASN A 125 -2.30 -1.62 -11.88
C ASN A 125 -1.88 -1.96 -13.31
N ILE A 126 -2.43 -3.06 -13.87
CA ILE A 126 -2.21 -3.43 -15.28
C ILE A 126 -2.74 -2.33 -16.21
N ARG A 127 -3.96 -1.84 -16.00
CA ARG A 127 -4.53 -0.74 -16.82
C ARG A 127 -3.68 0.52 -16.74
N HIS A 128 -3.25 0.88 -15.54
CA HIS A 128 -2.39 2.04 -15.32
C HIS A 128 -1.05 1.89 -16.04
N PHE A 129 -0.42 0.72 -15.95
CA PHE A 129 0.81 0.44 -16.68
C PHE A 129 0.63 0.51 -18.19
N LYS A 130 -0.40 -0.15 -18.75
CA LYS A 130 -0.67 -0.12 -20.20
C LYS A 130 -0.87 1.31 -20.73
N ARG A 131 -1.59 2.16 -19.99
CA ARG A 131 -1.73 3.58 -20.32
C ARG A 131 -0.38 4.29 -20.37
N ARG A 132 0.44 4.15 -19.33
CA ARG A 132 1.78 4.78 -19.27
C ARG A 132 2.73 4.22 -20.32
N LEU A 133 2.63 2.94 -20.65
CA LEU A 133 3.40 2.33 -21.72
C LEU A 133 3.05 2.99 -23.06
N GLY A 134 1.77 3.18 -23.37
CA GLY A 134 1.34 3.92 -24.56
C GLY A 134 1.93 5.33 -24.62
N GLU A 135 1.82 6.09 -23.52
CA GLU A 135 2.42 7.43 -23.41
C GLU A 135 3.93 7.41 -23.66
N LYS A 136 4.66 6.44 -23.10
CA LYS A 136 6.11 6.31 -23.28
C LYS A 136 6.49 5.91 -24.70
N LEU A 137 5.71 5.04 -25.34
CA LEU A 137 5.94 4.65 -26.74
C LEU A 137 5.72 5.83 -27.69
N GLU A 138 4.70 6.66 -27.47
CA GLU A 138 4.49 7.88 -28.25
C GLU A 138 5.63 8.88 -28.08
N LEU A 139 6.09 9.11 -26.84
CA LEU A 139 7.25 9.97 -26.59
C LEU A 139 8.52 9.43 -27.28
N TYR A 140 8.68 8.11 -27.34
CA TYR A 140 9.80 7.48 -28.04
C TYR A 140 9.71 7.68 -29.56
N ARG A 141 8.52 7.50 -30.15
CA ARG A 141 8.24 7.74 -31.58
C ARG A 141 8.53 9.18 -31.99
N CYS A 142 8.13 10.13 -31.15
CA CYS A 142 8.42 11.56 -31.32
C CYS A 142 9.89 11.93 -31.03
N ARG A 143 10.76 10.95 -30.73
CA ARG A 143 12.18 11.13 -30.36
C ARG A 143 12.41 12.03 -29.14
N LEU A 144 11.40 12.18 -28.28
CA LEU A 144 11.48 12.97 -27.04
C LEU A 144 12.14 12.21 -25.89
N ILE A 145 12.19 10.87 -25.97
CA ILE A 145 12.94 10.03 -25.03
C ILE A 145 13.82 9.04 -25.79
N SER A 146 14.95 8.66 -25.18
CA SER A 146 15.83 7.64 -25.72
C SER A 146 15.25 6.23 -25.55
N LYS A 147 15.75 5.29 -26.36
CA LYS A 147 15.46 3.86 -26.23
C LYS A 147 15.78 3.38 -24.81
N GLU A 148 16.92 3.78 -24.27
CA GLU A 148 17.34 3.46 -22.89
C GLU A 148 16.31 3.88 -21.83
N LYS A 149 15.77 5.11 -21.92
CA LYS A 149 14.72 5.58 -21.00
C LYS A 149 13.45 4.74 -21.07
N LEU A 150 13.09 4.25 -22.26
CA LEU A 150 11.96 3.33 -22.44
C LEU A 150 12.25 1.95 -21.80
N TYR A 151 13.46 1.41 -22.01
CA TYR A 151 13.85 0.14 -21.39
C TYR A 151 13.91 0.22 -19.87
N ASN A 152 14.44 1.30 -19.29
CA ASN A 152 14.45 1.49 -17.83
C ASN A 152 13.02 1.49 -17.25
N PHE A 153 12.06 2.09 -17.95
CA PHE A 153 10.66 2.02 -17.57
C PHE A 153 10.10 0.59 -17.61
N LEU A 154 10.42 -0.17 -18.67
CA LEU A 154 10.01 -1.59 -18.80
C LEU A 154 10.65 -2.48 -17.73
N GLN A 155 11.91 -2.24 -17.37
CA GLN A 155 12.58 -3.00 -16.31
C GLN A 155 11.92 -2.80 -14.94
N GLY A 156 11.48 -1.58 -14.63
CA GLY A 156 10.70 -1.32 -13.43
C GLY A 156 9.39 -2.14 -13.39
N TRP A 157 8.73 -2.28 -14.54
CA TRP A 157 7.56 -3.15 -14.65
C TRP A 157 7.89 -4.64 -14.52
N ASN A 158 8.97 -5.11 -15.14
CA ASN A 158 9.39 -6.51 -15.04
C ASN A 158 9.68 -6.89 -13.58
N GLY A 159 10.43 -6.05 -12.85
CA GLY A 159 10.67 -6.25 -11.43
C GLY A 159 9.39 -6.37 -10.60
N TYR A 160 8.40 -5.51 -10.88
CA TYR A 160 7.10 -5.57 -10.20
C TYR A 160 6.25 -6.80 -10.61
N SER A 161 6.16 -7.10 -11.90
CA SER A 161 5.29 -8.14 -12.44
C SER A 161 5.78 -9.56 -12.17
N ASN A 162 7.09 -9.75 -11.98
CA ASN A 162 7.71 -11.04 -11.70
C ASN A 162 7.24 -11.69 -10.38
N PHE A 163 6.72 -10.91 -9.44
CA PHE A 163 6.18 -11.45 -8.19
C PHE A 163 4.77 -12.06 -8.33
N ALA A 164 4.16 -11.96 -9.51
CA ALA A 164 2.83 -12.49 -9.81
C ALA A 164 2.85 -13.43 -11.03
N ASN A 165 1.81 -14.26 -11.15
CA ASN A 165 1.58 -15.08 -12.33
C ASN A 165 1.18 -14.17 -13.51
N THR A 166 2.17 -13.77 -14.29
CA THR A 166 2.09 -12.73 -15.33
C THR A 166 2.62 -13.18 -16.69
N TYR A 167 2.94 -14.47 -16.88
CA TYR A 167 3.56 -14.98 -18.11
C TYR A 167 2.84 -14.52 -19.39
N ASN A 168 1.52 -14.76 -19.49
CA ASN A 168 0.73 -14.35 -20.65
C ASN A 168 0.62 -12.83 -20.81
N LEU A 169 0.66 -12.09 -19.71
CA LEU A 169 0.60 -10.63 -19.72
C LEU A 169 1.92 -10.05 -20.25
N ASN A 170 3.05 -10.53 -19.75
CA ASN A 170 4.37 -10.07 -20.17
C ASN A 170 4.64 -10.41 -21.64
N LYS A 171 4.26 -11.61 -22.10
CA LYS A 171 4.32 -11.99 -23.52
C LYS A 171 3.49 -11.08 -24.43
N ASN A 172 2.34 -10.58 -23.95
CA ASN A 172 1.52 -9.62 -24.70
C ASN A 172 2.20 -8.24 -24.74
N ILE A 173 2.81 -7.81 -23.63
CA ILE A 173 3.54 -6.55 -23.54
C ILE A 173 4.77 -6.54 -24.44
N GLU A 174 5.56 -7.62 -24.45
CA GLU A 174 6.72 -7.80 -25.34
C GLU A 174 6.31 -7.61 -26.81
N LYS A 175 5.26 -8.31 -27.25
CA LYS A 175 4.71 -8.14 -28.61
C LYS A 175 4.29 -6.71 -28.94
N ILE A 176 3.81 -5.95 -27.96
CA ILE A 176 3.45 -4.54 -28.17
C ILE A 176 4.74 -3.72 -28.34
N VAL A 177 5.74 -3.92 -27.48
CA VAL A 177 7.02 -3.20 -27.56
C VAL A 177 7.73 -3.49 -28.88
N ASP A 178 7.84 -4.75 -29.28
CA ASP A 178 8.53 -5.19 -30.52
C ASP A 178 7.89 -4.62 -31.80
N ARG A 179 6.60 -4.28 -31.76
CA ARG A 179 5.90 -3.64 -32.89
C ARG A 179 6.12 -2.13 -32.98
N ASN A 180 6.60 -1.51 -31.90
CA ASN A 180 6.65 -0.05 -31.75
C ASN A 180 8.07 0.52 -31.63
N VAL A 181 9.07 -0.35 -31.47
CA VAL A 181 10.50 -0.03 -31.30
C VAL A 181 11.30 -0.68 -32.42
#